data_AF-A0A843E3M5-F1
#
_entry.id   AF-A0A843E3M5-F1
#
_cell.length_a   1.000
_cell.length_b   1.000
_cell.length_c   1.000
_cell.angle_alpha   90.00
_cell.angle_beta   90.00
_cell.angle_gamma   90.00
#
_symmetry.space_group_name_H-M   'P 1'
#
loop_
_entity.id
_entity.type
_entity.pdbx_description
1 polymer ?
#
loop_
_entity_poly.entity_id
_entity_poly.type
_entity_poly.pdbx_seq_one_letter_code
_entity_poly.pdbx_strand_id
1 'polypeptide(L)'
;MQHIMTGKVKEVYAIDDDTLEFAYTDHISVFDKIIPSMIPHKGETLCRTAKYWFNILTKEGINNHYISEPSTDRMDVKRVQIIRDYSKIDGNTKNYLIPLEVICRYYAAGSLLDRLKSGKVKPEDLGFEPGHEVKKGEKLP
;
A
#
# COMPACT_ATOMS: atom_id res chain seq x y z
N MET A 1 -12.84 -21.43 -3.92
CA MET A 1 -12.09 -20.32 -3.29
C MET A 1 -12.00 -20.56 -1.79
N GLN A 2 -10.80 -20.45 -1.22
CA GLN A 2 -10.56 -20.61 0.21
C GLN A 2 -10.31 -19.24 0.86
N HIS A 3 -11.00 -18.88 1.94
CA HIS A 3 -10.71 -17.65 2.68
C HIS A 3 -9.34 -17.73 3.37
N ILE A 4 -8.54 -16.67 3.23
CA ILE A 4 -7.16 -16.60 3.77
C ILE A 4 -7.10 -15.63 4.95
N MET A 5 -7.63 -14.41 4.78
CA MET A 5 -7.66 -13.42 5.85
C MET A 5 -8.69 -12.34 5.59
N THR A 6 -9.15 -11.72 6.68
CA THR A 6 -9.92 -10.48 6.65
C THR A 6 -9.05 -9.36 7.21
N GLY A 7 -8.68 -8.42 6.35
CA GLY A 7 -8.07 -7.16 6.76
C GLY A 7 -9.14 -6.11 7.10
N LYS A 8 -8.72 -4.88 7.41
CA LYS A 8 -9.64 -3.80 7.80
C LYS A 8 -10.62 -3.38 6.70
N VAL A 9 -10.15 -3.41 5.45
CA VAL A 9 -10.90 -2.90 4.28
C VAL A 9 -10.84 -3.83 3.08
N LYS A 10 -10.20 -5.00 3.22
CA LYS A 10 -10.10 -6.02 2.19
C LYS A 10 -10.18 -7.41 2.80
N GLU A 11 -10.83 -8.33 2.11
CA GLU A 11 -10.74 -9.76 2.36
C GLU A 11 -9.89 -10.41 1.26
N VAL A 12 -9.20 -11.50 1.61
CA VAL A 12 -8.31 -12.21 0.69
C VAL A 12 -8.75 -13.65 0.59
N TYR A 13 -8.98 -14.11 -0.62
CA TYR A 13 -9.34 -15.48 -0.95
C TYR A 13 -8.27 -16.10 -1.85
N ALA A 14 -7.98 -17.38 -1.67
CA ALA A 14 -7.20 -18.17 -2.59
C ALA A 14 -8.11 -18.73 -3.68
N ILE A 15 -7.78 -18.44 -4.94
CA ILE A 15 -8.41 -19.08 -6.11
C ILE A 15 -7.73 -20.44 -6.34
N ASP A 16 -6.39 -20.41 -6.41
CA ASP A 16 -5.50 -21.55 -6.58
C ASP A 16 -4.15 -21.29 -5.86
N ASP A 17 -3.15 -22.13 -6.15
CA ASP A 17 -1.82 -22.05 -5.52
C ASP A 17 -1.07 -20.75 -5.86
N ASP A 18 -1.32 -20.14 -7.01
CA ASP A 18 -0.58 -18.99 -7.53
C ASP A 18 -1.42 -17.70 -7.61
N THR A 19 -2.72 -17.78 -7.33
CA THR A 19 -3.67 -16.67 -7.51
C THR A 19 -4.46 -16.38 -6.24
N LEU A 20 -4.54 -15.10 -5.89
CA LEU A 20 -5.38 -14.56 -4.84
C LEU A 20 -6.46 -13.65 -5.42
N GLU A 21 -7.66 -13.69 -4.87
CA GLU A 21 -8.70 -12.69 -5.08
C GLU A 21 -8.70 -11.71 -3.90
N PHE A 22 -8.57 -10.42 -4.20
CA PHE A 22 -8.76 -9.34 -3.25
C PHE A 22 -10.17 -8.80 -3.36
N ALA A 23 -10.92 -8.91 -2.27
CA ALA A 23 -12.26 -8.38 -2.11
C ALA A 23 -12.23 -7.04 -1.39
N TYR A 24 -12.51 -5.96 -2.12
CA TYR A 24 -12.48 -4.59 -1.59
C TYR A 24 -13.81 -4.28 -0.92
N THR A 25 -13.78 -3.97 0.38
CA THR A 25 -15.00 -3.73 1.16
C THR A 25 -15.30 -2.24 1.33
N ASP A 26 -16.56 -1.95 1.64
CA ASP A 26 -17.05 -0.61 1.95
C ASP A 26 -16.71 -0.15 3.39
N HIS A 27 -16.05 -1.00 4.18
CA HIS A 27 -15.55 -0.63 5.51
C HIS A 27 -14.48 0.45 5.42
N ILE A 28 -14.45 1.35 6.40
CA ILE A 28 -13.38 2.33 6.56
C ILE A 28 -12.69 2.13 7.91
N SER A 29 -11.39 2.41 7.97
CA SER A 29 -10.65 2.46 9.22
C SER A 29 -10.02 3.82 9.44
N VAL A 30 -10.10 4.34 10.67
CA VAL A 30 -9.45 5.58 11.10
C VAL A 30 -8.70 5.29 12.39
N PHE A 31 -7.45 5.76 12.51
CA PHE A 31 -6.55 5.45 13.63
C PHE A 31 -6.51 3.96 13.95
N ASP A 32 -6.35 3.16 12.90
CA ASP A 32 -6.28 1.71 12.96
C ASP A 32 -7.52 0.95 13.46
N LYS A 33 -8.65 1.64 13.65
CA LYS A 33 -9.91 1.04 14.08
C LYS A 33 -10.95 1.05 12.95
N ILE A 34 -11.65 -0.07 12.77
CA ILE A 34 -12.79 -0.15 11.84
C ILE A 34 -13.92 0.68 12.41
N ILE A 35 -14.50 1.53 11.57
CA ILE A 35 -15.69 2.32 11.90
C ILE A 35 -16.92 1.47 11.56
N PRO A 36 -17.96 1.42 12.43
CA PRO A 36 -19.15 0.59 12.21
C PRO A 36 -20.03 1.04 11.03
N SER A 37 -19.68 2.16 10.39
CA SER A 37 -20.35 2.68 9.20
C SER A 37 -19.62 2.25 7.93
N MET A 38 -20.38 1.81 6.94
CA MET A 38 -19.88 1.56 5.59
C MET A 38 -20.00 2.82 4.73
N ILE A 39 -19.08 2.97 3.77
CA ILE A 39 -19.13 4.01 2.75
C ILE A 39 -19.56 3.33 1.44
N PRO A 40 -20.80 3.52 0.96
CA PRO A 40 -21.29 2.86 -0.25
C PRO A 40 -20.35 3.06 -1.45
N HIS A 41 -20.09 1.98 -2.19
CA HIS A 41 -19.26 1.98 -3.41
C HIS A 41 -17.78 2.34 -3.19
N LYS A 42 -17.31 2.42 -1.94
CA LYS A 42 -15.90 2.67 -1.65
C LYS A 42 -15.04 1.51 -2.16
N GLY A 43 -15.45 0.27 -1.92
CA GLY A 43 -14.74 -0.93 -2.36
C GLY A 43 -14.52 -0.92 -3.88
N GLU A 44 -15.61 -0.67 -4.62
CA GLU A 44 -15.59 -0.52 -6.08
C GLU A 44 -14.64 0.60 -6.54
N THR A 45 -14.74 1.79 -5.93
CA THR A 45 -13.91 2.94 -6.26
C THR A 45 -12.42 2.63 -6.07
N LEU A 46 -12.06 1.96 -4.96
CA LEU A 46 -10.68 1.60 -4.65
C LEU A 46 -10.16 0.48 -5.55
N CYS A 47 -10.99 -0.50 -5.89
CA CYS A 47 -10.63 -1.58 -6.81
C CYS A 47 -10.27 -1.02 -8.19
N ARG A 48 -11.14 -0.17 -8.76
CA ARG A 48 -10.91 0.47 -10.06
C ARG A 48 -9.71 1.42 -10.05
N THR A 49 -9.52 2.16 -8.95
CA THR A 49 -8.36 3.05 -8.79
C THR A 49 -7.07 2.23 -8.77
N ALA A 50 -7.03 1.10 -8.06
CA ALA A 50 -5.87 0.20 -8.05
C ALA A 50 -5.59 -0.35 -9.46
N LYS A 51 -6.61 -0.84 -10.17
CA LYS A 51 -6.49 -1.30 -11.56
C LYS A 51 -5.90 -0.23 -12.49
N TYR A 52 -6.38 1.01 -12.38
CA TYR A 52 -5.86 2.13 -13.16
C TYR A 52 -4.35 2.31 -12.95
N TRP A 53 -3.88 2.33 -11.70
CA TRP A 53 -2.46 2.47 -11.38
C TRP A 53 -1.63 1.26 -11.81
N PHE A 54 -2.11 0.04 -11.62
CA PHE A 54 -1.43 -1.16 -12.14
C PHE A 54 -1.26 -1.12 -13.66
N ASN A 55 -2.27 -0.65 -14.39
CA ASN A 55 -2.17 -0.48 -15.84
C ASN A 55 -1.14 0.59 -16.24
N ILE A 56 -0.99 1.67 -15.47
CA ILE A 56 0.09 2.64 -15.69
C ILE A 56 1.45 1.99 -15.45
N LEU A 57 1.62 1.29 -14.32
CA LEU A 57 2.88 0.60 -13.99
C LEU A 57 3.27 -0.38 -15.10
N THR A 58 2.32 -1.18 -15.60
CA THR A 58 2.55 -2.10 -16.72
C THR A 58 2.98 -1.36 -17.99
N LYS A 59 2.37 -0.22 -18.32
CA LYS A 59 2.76 0.61 -19.48
C LYS A 59 4.18 1.16 -19.35
N GLU A 60 4.61 1.49 -18.14
CA GLU A 60 5.97 1.93 -17.82
C GLU A 60 6.96 0.76 -17.67
N GLY A 61 6.55 -0.49 -17.96
CA GLY A 61 7.41 -1.68 -17.86
C GLY A 61 7.68 -2.14 -16.43
N ILE A 62 6.93 -1.64 -15.45
CA ILE A 62 7.06 -1.99 -14.03
C ILE A 62 6.19 -3.22 -13.74
N ASN A 63 6.86 -4.32 -13.40
CA ASN A 63 6.19 -5.55 -12.98
C ASN A 63 5.33 -5.33 -11.74
N ASN A 64 4.11 -5.87 -11.77
CA ASN A 64 3.17 -5.84 -10.67
C ASN A 64 2.35 -7.13 -10.62
N HIS A 65 1.58 -7.30 -9.55
CA HIS A 65 0.84 -8.53 -9.30
C HIS A 65 -0.56 -8.56 -9.90
N TYR A 66 -1.05 -7.52 -10.57
CA TYR A 66 -2.40 -7.51 -11.13
C TYR A 66 -2.57 -8.58 -12.22
N ILE A 67 -3.71 -9.28 -12.21
CA ILE A 67 -4.10 -10.26 -13.23
C ILE A 67 -5.41 -9.82 -13.89
N SER A 68 -6.48 -9.67 -13.12
CA SER A 68 -7.83 -9.42 -13.65
C SER A 68 -8.73 -8.68 -12.65
N GLU A 69 -9.87 -8.16 -13.12
CA GLU A 69 -10.94 -7.57 -12.29
C GLU A 69 -12.24 -8.32 -12.61
N PRO A 70 -12.55 -9.43 -11.91
CA PRO A 70 -13.70 -10.28 -12.22
C PRO A 70 -15.05 -9.66 -11.84
N SER A 71 -15.06 -8.67 -10.93
CA SER A 71 -16.23 -7.86 -10.59
C SER A 71 -15.82 -6.42 -10.25
N THR A 72 -16.79 -5.55 -10.00
CA THR A 72 -16.55 -4.14 -9.69
C THR A 72 -15.72 -3.91 -8.42
N ASP A 73 -15.71 -4.86 -7.49
CA ASP A 73 -15.06 -4.79 -6.17
C ASP A 73 -14.13 -6.00 -5.88
N ARG A 74 -13.76 -6.75 -6.92
CA ARG A 74 -12.86 -7.91 -6.84
C ARG A 74 -11.69 -7.78 -7.81
N MET A 75 -10.51 -8.21 -7.37
CA MET A 75 -9.29 -8.17 -8.18
C MET A 75 -8.47 -9.45 -7.98
N ASP A 76 -8.14 -10.10 -9.08
CA ASP A 76 -7.22 -11.23 -9.08
C ASP A 76 -5.79 -10.72 -9.12
N VAL A 77 -4.95 -11.25 -8.25
CA VAL A 77 -3.52 -10.92 -8.17
C VAL A 77 -2.66 -12.16 -8.04
N LYS A 78 -1.44 -12.08 -8.56
CA LYS A 78 -0.39 -13.08 -8.36
C LYS A 78 -0.08 -13.20 -6.88
N ARG A 79 -0.10 -14.42 -6.36
CA ARG A 79 0.29 -14.73 -4.99
C ARG A 79 1.78 -14.45 -4.80
N VAL A 80 2.10 -13.80 -3.69
CA VAL A 80 3.47 -13.63 -3.20
C VAL A 80 3.65 -14.37 -1.88
N GLN A 81 4.86 -14.84 -1.61
CA GLN A 81 5.20 -15.49 -0.35
C GLN A 81 5.28 -14.48 0.79
N ILE A 82 4.63 -14.78 1.92
CA ILE A 82 4.78 -14.01 3.15
C ILE A 82 5.77 -14.75 4.04
N ILE A 83 7.05 -14.36 3.96
CA ILE A 83 8.12 -14.93 4.77
C ILE A 83 8.24 -14.11 6.05
N ARG A 84 7.78 -14.66 7.18
CA ARG A 84 7.83 -13.98 8.49
C ARG A 84 9.17 -14.14 9.22
N ASP A 85 9.88 -15.23 8.92
CA ASP A 85 11.22 -15.47 9.42
C ASP A 85 12.21 -14.85 8.43
N TYR A 86 12.56 -13.60 8.66
CA TYR A 86 13.41 -12.83 7.75
C TYR A 86 14.84 -13.37 7.65
N SER A 87 15.28 -14.26 8.54
CA SER A 87 16.57 -14.95 8.41
C SER A 87 16.62 -15.89 7.20
N LYS A 88 15.45 -16.24 6.64
CA LYS A 88 15.29 -17.08 5.45
C LYS A 88 15.27 -16.28 4.15
N ILE A 89 15.41 -14.95 4.22
CA ILE A 89 15.45 -14.08 3.04
C ILE A 89 16.91 -13.81 2.68
N ASP A 90 17.28 -14.17 1.45
CA ASP A 90 18.60 -13.97 0.88
C ASP A 90 18.54 -13.40 -0.55
N GLY A 91 19.69 -13.25 -1.22
CA GLY A 91 19.76 -12.73 -2.59
C GLY A 91 19.07 -13.58 -3.66
N ASN A 92 18.78 -14.85 -3.35
CA ASN A 92 18.13 -15.80 -4.25
C ASN A 92 16.61 -15.87 -4.04
N THR A 93 16.10 -15.33 -2.94
CA THR A 93 14.68 -15.33 -2.62
C THR A 93 13.90 -14.50 -3.64
N LYS A 94 12.88 -15.09 -4.27
CA LYS A 94 12.03 -14.46 -5.28
C LYS A 94 10.56 -14.50 -4.86
N ASN A 95 9.76 -13.64 -5.48
CA ASN A 95 8.30 -13.62 -5.34
C ASN A 95 7.79 -13.58 -3.88
N TYR A 96 8.39 -12.73 -3.04
CA TYR A 96 8.00 -12.57 -1.64
C TYR A 96 7.64 -11.12 -1.32
N LEU A 97 6.82 -10.94 -0.28
CA LEU A 97 6.49 -9.63 0.27
C LEU A 97 7.66 -9.13 1.12
N ILE A 98 8.24 -8.00 0.73
CA ILE A 98 9.18 -7.26 1.58
C ILE A 98 8.35 -6.62 2.72
N PRO A 99 8.70 -6.86 4.01
CA PRO A 99 7.90 -6.44 5.16
C PRO A 99 8.09 -4.95 5.49
N LEU A 100 8.01 -4.08 4.48
CA LEU A 100 8.21 -2.64 4.61
C LEU A 100 7.06 -1.89 3.95
N GLU A 101 6.66 -0.78 4.58
CA GLU A 101 5.80 0.21 3.93
C GLU A 101 6.68 1.19 3.15
N VAL A 102 6.67 1.07 1.82
CA VAL A 102 7.42 1.95 0.93
C VAL A 102 6.62 3.24 0.70
N ILE A 103 6.94 4.28 1.46
CA ILE A 103 6.24 5.57 1.44
C ILE A 103 7.06 6.61 0.68
N CYS A 104 6.54 7.06 -0.47
CA CYS A 104 7.08 8.21 -1.19
C CYS A 104 6.37 9.50 -0.76
N ARG A 105 7.11 10.60 -0.60
CA ARG A 105 6.59 11.90 -0.21
C ARG A 105 7.09 12.96 -1.18
N TYR A 106 6.18 13.74 -1.74
CA TYR A 106 6.50 14.94 -2.52
C TYR A 106 6.31 16.23 -1.72
N TYR A 107 5.55 16.15 -0.63
CA TYR A 107 5.21 17.30 0.21
C TYR A 107 5.36 16.94 1.69
N ALA A 108 5.77 17.93 2.49
CA ALA A 108 5.91 17.81 3.94
C ALA A 108 4.53 17.75 4.62
N ALA A 109 4.13 16.57 5.07
CA ALA A 109 2.84 16.35 5.71
C ALA A 109 2.85 15.15 6.68
N GLY A 110 1.84 15.12 7.56
CA GLY A 110 1.60 14.03 8.52
C GLY A 110 2.81 13.74 9.41
N SER A 111 3.09 12.46 9.62
CA SER A 111 4.18 11.98 10.49
C SER A 111 5.57 12.54 10.16
N LEU A 112 5.81 13.01 8.93
CA LEU A 112 7.08 13.65 8.58
C LEU A 112 7.27 14.98 9.34
N LEU A 113 6.21 15.80 9.42
CA LEU A 113 6.25 17.06 10.17
C LEU A 113 6.43 16.82 11.66
N ASP A 114 5.80 15.78 12.21
CA ASP A 114 5.96 15.43 13.63
C ASP A 114 7.41 15.01 13.95
N ARG A 115 8.08 14.35 13.00
CA ARG A 115 9.51 13.98 13.11
C ARG A 115 10.43 15.18 12.99
N LEU A 116 10.12 16.14 12.12
CA LEU A 116 10.83 17.43 12.03
C LEU A 116 10.70 18.23 13.33
N LYS A 117 9.47 18.38 13.85
CA LYS A 117 9.19 19.07 15.11
C LYS A 117 9.89 18.45 16.31
N SER A 118 9.99 17.12 16.34
CA SER A 118 10.69 16.40 17.42
C SER A 118 12.20 16.32 17.23
N GLY A 119 12.76 16.85 16.13
CA GLY A 119 14.18 16.80 15.82
C GLY A 119 14.71 15.42 15.43
N LYS A 120 13.82 14.43 15.21
CA LYS A 120 14.19 13.06 14.75
C LYS A 120 14.62 13.03 13.29
N VAL A 121 14.18 14.03 12.52
CA VAL A 121 14.59 14.30 11.15
C VAL A 121 14.90 15.78 11.12
N LYS A 122 16.01 16.14 10.50
CA LYS A 122 16.36 17.54 10.29
C LYS A 122 16.01 17.96 8.86
N PRO A 123 15.80 19.26 8.58
CA PRO A 123 15.55 19.74 7.23
C PRO A 123 16.62 19.28 6.22
N GLU A 124 17.88 19.22 6.65
CA GLU A 124 19.02 18.84 5.80
C GLU A 124 18.95 17.36 5.38
N ASP A 125 18.38 16.49 6.22
CA ASP A 125 18.15 15.07 5.88
C ASP A 125 17.15 14.91 4.72
N LEU A 126 16.35 15.94 4.46
CA LEU A 126 15.36 15.99 3.38
C LEU A 126 15.87 16.77 2.15
N GLY A 127 17.12 17.25 2.19
CA GLY A 127 17.73 18.04 1.13
C GLY A 127 17.45 19.55 1.18
N PHE A 128 16.90 20.08 2.28
CA PHE A 128 16.78 21.52 2.47
C PHE A 128 18.11 22.13 2.95
N GLU A 129 18.24 23.45 2.76
CA GLU A 129 19.37 24.21 3.30
C GLU A 129 19.37 24.24 4.84
N PRO A 130 20.56 24.36 5.47
CA PRO A 130 20.67 24.43 6.92
C PRO A 130 19.81 25.56 7.54
N GLY A 131 19.04 25.21 8.57
CA GLY A 131 18.18 26.17 9.27
C GLY A 131 16.85 26.48 8.57
N HIS A 132 16.53 25.80 7.46
CA HIS A 132 15.24 25.93 6.79
C HIS A 132 14.08 25.44 7.67
N GLU A 133 13.08 26.29 7.89
CA GLU A 133 11.87 25.92 8.62
C GLU A 133 10.84 25.29 7.68
N VAL A 134 10.82 23.95 7.62
CA VAL A 134 9.91 23.19 6.75
C VAL A 134 8.45 23.40 7.15
N LYS A 135 7.61 23.85 6.21
CA LYS A 135 6.19 24.14 6.43
C LYS A 135 5.28 23.00 5.97
N LYS A 136 4.09 22.91 6.57
CA LYS A 136 3.05 21.97 6.14
C LYS A 136 2.64 22.25 4.69
N GLY A 137 2.69 21.20 3.86
CA GLY A 137 2.36 21.30 2.43
C GLY A 137 3.50 21.85 1.57
N GLU A 138 4.67 22.12 2.15
CA GLU A 138 5.84 22.51 1.39
C GLU A 138 6.35 21.35 0.53
N LYS A 139 6.75 21.64 -0.71
CA LYS A 139 7.30 20.63 -1.62
C LYS A 139 8.70 20.22 -1.14
N LEU A 140 8.96 18.91 -1.11
CA LEU A 140 10.31 18.41 -0.83
C LEU A 140 11.23 18.66 -2.04
N PRO A 141 12.51 18.96 -1.81
CA PRO A 141 13.52 19.15 -2.87
C PRO A 141 13.62 17.97 -3.84
#